data_AF-A0A7R9HDM3-F1
#
_entry.id   AF-A0A7R9HDM3-F1
#
_cell.length_a   1.000
_cell.length_b   1.000
_cell.length_c   1.000
_cell.angle_alpha   90.00
_cell.angle_beta   90.00
_cell.angle_gamma   90.00
#
_symmetry.space_group_name_H-M   'P 1'
#
loop_
_entity.id
_entity.type
_entity.pdbx_description
1 polymer ?
#
loop_
_entity_poly.entity_id
_entity_poly.type
_entity_poly.pdbx_seq_one_letter_code
_entity_poly.pdbx_strand_id
1 'polypeptide(L)'
;MTTLKFYHDFNCEIQHISYAFGPCWEPVIAQCNLSFERISPPSQDPSPPLPFWDKMRLLFHGRLTMFMHQMTVLLHASLDPYNTTEEMELTWSDVAMDWTNGAHAL
;
A
#
# COMPACT_ATOMS: atom_id res chain seq x y z
N MET A 1 27.55 -7.46 -6.54
CA MET A 1 26.75 -7.36 -5.30
C MET A 1 25.40 -8.01 -5.58
N THR A 2 24.93 -8.89 -4.70
CA THR A 2 23.61 -9.54 -4.86
C THR A 2 22.50 -8.56 -4.45
N THR A 3 21.48 -8.42 -5.30
CA THR A 3 20.31 -7.57 -5.03
C THR A 3 19.60 -8.04 -3.75
N LEU A 4 19.40 -7.13 -2.80
CA LEU A 4 18.62 -7.40 -1.59
C LEU A 4 17.16 -7.66 -1.98
N LYS A 5 16.60 -8.80 -1.57
CA LYS A 5 15.20 -9.18 -1.82
C LYS A 5 14.56 -9.62 -0.50
N PHE A 6 13.33 -9.19 -0.26
CA PHE A 6 12.55 -9.56 0.92
C PHE A 6 11.46 -10.55 0.55
N TYR A 7 11.65 -11.80 0.96
CA TYR A 7 10.67 -12.87 0.71
C TYR A 7 9.64 -12.95 1.84
N HIS A 8 8.36 -13.07 1.50
CA HIS A 8 7.28 -13.21 2.46
C HIS A 8 6.18 -14.16 1.99
N ASP A 9 5.51 -14.77 2.96
CA ASP A 9 4.27 -15.53 2.79
C ASP A 9 3.35 -15.14 3.96
N PHE A 10 2.50 -14.15 3.72
CA PHE A 10 1.61 -13.60 4.73
C PHE A 10 0.20 -14.11 4.51
N ASN A 11 -0.36 -14.74 5.54
CA ASN A 11 -1.74 -15.21 5.56
C ASN A 11 -2.42 -14.60 6.78
N CYS A 12 -3.51 -13.88 6.59
CA CYS A 12 -4.27 -13.34 7.69
C CYS A 12 -5.78 -13.48 7.49
N GLU A 13 -6.47 -13.60 8.62
CA GLU A 13 -7.91 -13.57 8.72
C GLU A 13 -8.29 -12.34 9.55
N ILE A 14 -9.17 -11.52 8.99
CA ILE A 14 -9.54 -10.22 9.53
C ILE A 14 -11.05 -10.20 9.71
N GLN A 15 -11.48 -9.94 10.94
CA GLN A 15 -12.91 -9.88 11.25
C GLN A 15 -13.56 -8.63 10.64
N HIS A 16 -12.93 -7.46 10.78
CA HIS A 16 -13.40 -6.22 10.18
C HIS A 16 -12.22 -5.33 9.80
N ILE A 17 -12.25 -4.80 8.58
CA ILE A 17 -11.32 -3.76 8.13
C ILE A 17 -12.12 -2.59 7.57
N SER A 18 -11.71 -1.38 7.95
CA SER A 18 -12.19 -0.13 7.35
C SER A 18 -11.00 0.66 6.82
N TYR A 19 -11.10 1.06 5.56
CA TYR A 19 -10.06 1.79 4.85
C TYR A 19 -10.64 3.06 4.23
N ALA A 20 -10.11 4.21 4.62
CA ALA A 20 -10.51 5.50 4.08
C ALA A 20 -9.54 5.98 3.00
N PHE A 21 -10.09 6.46 1.88
CA PHE A 21 -9.36 6.98 0.74
C PHE A 21 -10.03 8.24 0.19
N GLY A 22 -9.27 9.28 -0.07
CA GLY A 22 -9.79 10.55 -0.58
C GLY A 22 -8.72 11.63 -0.57
N PRO A 23 -8.97 12.84 -1.09
CA PRO A 23 -7.94 13.86 -1.29
C PRO A 23 -7.31 14.33 0.04
N CYS A 24 -7.98 14.13 1.18
CA CYS A 24 -7.43 14.37 2.51
C CYS A 24 -6.11 13.63 2.80
N TRP A 25 -5.81 12.52 2.11
CA TRP A 25 -4.58 11.74 2.33
C TRP A 25 -3.33 12.29 1.60
N GLU A 26 -3.51 13.10 0.56
CA GLU A 26 -2.42 13.57 -0.31
C GLU A 26 -1.29 14.28 0.46
N PRO A 27 -1.56 15.22 1.39
CA PRO A 27 -0.50 15.88 2.14
C PRO A 27 0.27 14.90 3.04
N VAL A 28 -0.40 13.88 3.59
CA VAL A 28 0.23 12.87 4.43
C VAL A 28 1.14 11.98 3.61
N ILE A 29 0.67 11.48 2.45
CA ILE A 29 1.50 10.67 1.55
C ILE A 29 2.71 11.46 1.04
N ALA A 30 2.54 12.74 0.70
CA ALA A 30 3.66 13.60 0.31
C ALA A 30 4.71 13.75 1.42
N GLN A 31 4.27 13.96 2.67
CA GLN A 31 5.18 14.05 3.82
C GLN A 31 5.88 12.71 4.12
N CYS A 32 5.17 11.60 3.99
CA CYS A 32 5.75 10.27 4.10
C CYS A 32 6.82 10.03 3.02
N ASN A 33 6.57 10.42 1.76
CA ASN A 33 7.56 10.32 0.68
C ASN A 33 8.86 11.04 1.03
N LEU A 34 8.77 12.32 1.43
CA LEU A 34 9.94 13.11 1.82
C LEU A 34 10.69 12.49 3.00
N SER A 35 9.96 11.88 3.94
CA SER A 35 10.56 11.21 5.09
C SER A 35 11.27 9.92 4.69
N PHE A 36 10.68 9.12 3.80
CA PHE A 36 11.28 7.88 3.33
C PHE A 36 12.49 8.10 2.43
N GLU A 37 12.53 9.18 1.64
CA GLU A 37 13.72 9.57 0.86
C GLU A 37 14.94 9.84 1.75
N ARG A 38 14.74 10.30 2.99
CA ARG A 38 15.82 10.47 3.97
C ARG A 38 16.33 9.13 4.52
N ILE A 39 15.46 8.12 4.62
CA ILE A 39 15.79 6.80 5.17
C ILE A 39 16.46 5.93 4.10
N SER A 40 15.93 5.95 2.87
CA SER A 40 16.45 5.24 1.71
C SER A 40 16.97 6.26 0.69
N PRO A 41 18.23 6.71 0.82
CA PRO A 41 18.81 7.62 -0.16
C PRO A 41 18.83 7.01 -1.57
N PRO A 42 18.87 7.87 -2.61
CA PRO A 42 18.94 7.42 -3.99
C PRO A 42 20.18 6.56 -4.22
N SER A 43 20.05 5.58 -5.12
CA SER A 43 21.16 4.72 -5.52
C SER A 43 22.29 5.56 -6.12
N GLN A 44 23.55 5.14 -5.92
CA GLN A 44 24.71 5.74 -6.60
C GLN A 44 24.83 5.29 -8.07
N ASP A 45 23.97 4.37 -8.51
CA ASP A 45 23.88 3.90 -9.89
C ASP A 45 23.46 5.05 -10.82
N PRO A 46 24.11 5.25 -11.99
CA PRO A 46 23.72 6.26 -12.99
C PRO A 46 22.30 6.10 -13.57
N SER A 47 21.59 5.01 -13.27
CA SER A 47 20.17 4.85 -13.62
C SER A 47 19.28 5.97 -13.02
N PRO A 48 18.15 6.31 -13.66
CA PRO A 48 17.17 7.23 -13.08
C PRO A 48 16.74 6.79 -11.66
N PRO A 49 16.64 7.71 -10.69
CA PRO A 49 16.24 7.37 -9.34
C PRO A 49 14.80 6.84 -9.33
N LEU A 50 14.60 5.67 -8.72
CA LEU A 50 13.27 5.12 -8.49
C LEU A 50 12.64 5.74 -7.23
N PRO A 51 11.37 6.19 -7.30
CA PRO A 51 10.63 6.60 -6.11
C PRO A 51 10.60 5.49 -5.07
N PHE A 52 10.50 5.87 -3.79
CA PHE A 52 10.52 4.93 -2.68
C PHE A 52 9.52 3.78 -2.84
N TRP A 53 8.25 4.08 -3.16
CA TRP A 53 7.22 3.06 -3.30
C TRP A 53 7.45 2.09 -4.46
N ASP A 54 7.99 2.57 -5.58
CA ASP A 54 8.39 1.70 -6.70
C ASP A 54 9.54 0.78 -6.30
N LYS A 55 10.51 1.32 -5.55
CA LYS A 55 11.62 0.53 -5.01
C LYS A 55 11.11 -0.55 -4.06
N MET A 56 10.22 -0.21 -3.12
CA MET A 56 9.67 -1.19 -2.17
C MET A 56 8.88 -2.29 -2.88
N ARG A 57 8.07 -1.93 -3.90
CA ARG A 57 7.34 -2.90 -4.73
C ARG A 57 8.26 -3.92 -5.41
N LEU A 58 9.45 -3.49 -5.86
CA LEU A 58 10.44 -4.37 -6.49
C LEU A 58 11.25 -5.19 -5.49
N LEU A 59 11.43 -4.71 -4.26
CA LEU A 59 12.22 -5.40 -3.23
C LEU A 59 11.41 -6.51 -2.54
N PHE A 60 10.12 -6.30 -2.34
CA PHE A 60 9.25 -7.31 -1.74
C PHE A 60 8.84 -8.35 -2.77
N HIS A 61 8.96 -9.62 -2.42
CA HIS A 61 8.51 -10.75 -3.22
C HIS A 61 7.77 -11.73 -2.33
N GLY A 62 6.58 -12.15 -2.72
CA GLY A 62 5.79 -13.01 -1.86
C GLY A 62 4.33 -13.06 -2.23
N ARG A 63 3.60 -13.79 -1.38
CA ARG A 63 2.16 -13.88 -1.40
C ARG A 63 1.61 -13.22 -0.12
N LEU A 64 0.55 -12.45 -0.31
CA LEU A 64 -0.28 -11.94 0.76
C LEU A 64 -1.71 -12.42 0.50
N THR A 65 -2.20 -13.32 1.34
CA THR A 65 -3.58 -13.79 1.30
C THR A 65 -4.32 -13.27 2.53
N MET A 66 -5.44 -12.61 2.30
CA MET A 66 -6.26 -12.00 3.33
C MET A 66 -7.71 -12.45 3.16
N PHE A 67 -8.28 -13.01 4.23
CA PHE A 67 -9.72 -13.26 4.32
C PHE A 67 -10.34 -12.23 5.25
N MET A 68 -11.29 -11.45 4.75
CA MET A 68 -11.92 -10.35 5.47
C MET A 68 -13.42 -10.63 5.57
N HIS A 69 -13.94 -10.83 6.78
CA HIS A 69 -15.37 -11.07 6.96
C HIS A 69 -16.21 -9.84 6.61
N GLN A 70 -15.71 -8.64 6.94
CA GLN A 70 -16.29 -7.38 6.46
C GLN A 70 -15.19 -6.38 6.06
N MET A 71 -15.23 -5.95 4.80
CA MET A 71 -14.37 -4.91 4.27
C MET A 71 -15.19 -3.67 3.95
N THR A 72 -14.83 -2.53 4.54
CA THR A 72 -15.45 -1.23 4.28
C THR A 72 -14.43 -0.29 3.69
N VAL A 73 -14.75 0.32 2.54
CA VAL A 73 -13.98 1.38 1.92
C VAL A 73 -14.76 2.68 2.00
N LEU A 74 -14.18 3.68 2.66
CA LEU A 74 -14.72 5.02 2.80
C LEU A 74 -14.06 5.92 1.75
N LEU A 75 -14.84 6.39 0.78
CA LEU A 75 -14.36 7.29 -0.26
C LEU A 75 -14.68 8.73 0.15
N HIS A 76 -13.72 9.42 0.76
CA HIS A 76 -13.87 10.82 1.14
C HIS A 76 -13.75 11.74 -0.10
N ALA A 77 -14.62 12.72 -0.18
CA ALA A 77 -14.49 13.85 -1.11
C ALA A 77 -13.84 15.08 -0.48
N SER A 78 -13.84 15.15 0.86
CA SER A 78 -13.33 16.30 1.61
C SER A 78 -11.80 16.28 1.77
N LEU A 79 -11.21 17.46 1.96
CA LEU A 79 -9.81 17.62 2.38
C LEU A 79 -9.62 17.39 3.89
N ASP A 80 -10.71 17.45 4.67
CA ASP A 80 -10.71 17.14 6.09
C ASP A 80 -10.89 15.62 6.30
N PRO A 81 -9.89 14.91 6.85
CA PRO A 81 -9.97 13.46 7.08
C PRO A 81 -10.96 13.07 8.17
N TYR A 82 -11.45 14.02 8.96
CA TYR A 82 -12.45 13.76 10.01
C TYR A 82 -13.88 14.07 9.56
N ASN A 83 -14.07 14.49 8.31
CA ASN A 83 -15.38 14.80 7.77
C ASN A 83 -16.12 13.52 7.33
N THR A 84 -17.15 13.17 8.10
CA THR A 84 -18.02 11.99 7.86
C THR A 84 -19.30 12.31 7.06
N THR A 85 -19.45 13.54 6.59
CA THR A 85 -20.65 13.97 5.85
C THR A 85 -20.47 13.90 4.33
N GLU A 86 -19.22 13.99 3.85
CA GLU A 86 -18.86 13.96 2.44
C GLU A 86 -18.06 12.70 2.09
N GLU A 87 -18.62 11.53 2.41
CA GLU A 87 -18.02 10.24 2.12
C GLU A 87 -19.01 9.25 1.50
N MET A 88 -18.53 8.39 0.61
CA MET A 88 -19.27 7.26 0.08
C MET A 88 -18.73 5.97 0.69
N GLU A 89 -19.57 5.22 1.38
CA GLU A 89 -19.22 3.94 1.97
C GLU A 89 -19.51 2.78 1.00
N LEU A 90 -18.50 1.94 0.77
CA LEU A 90 -18.62 0.69 0.04
C LEU A 90 -18.28 -0.47 0.99
N THR A 91 -19.26 -1.30 1.32
CA THR A 91 -19.08 -2.42 2.23
C THR A 91 -19.31 -3.75 1.50
N TRP A 92 -18.35 -4.66 1.69
CA TRP A 92 -18.38 -6.04 1.20
C TRP A 92 -18.31 -7.01 2.37
N SER A 93 -18.89 -8.19 2.18
CA SER A 93 -18.86 -9.29 3.13
C SER A 93 -18.10 -10.47 2.54
N ASP A 94 -17.37 -11.19 3.38
CA ASP A 94 -16.61 -12.41 3.05
C ASP A 94 -15.67 -12.22 1.84
N VAL A 95 -14.79 -11.22 1.92
CA VAL A 95 -13.82 -10.88 0.88
C VAL A 95 -12.57 -11.75 1.02
N ALA A 96 -12.24 -12.48 -0.03
CA ALA A 96 -10.94 -13.13 -0.19
C ALA A 96 -10.06 -12.30 -1.12
N MET A 97 -8.94 -11.79 -0.59
CA MET A 97 -7.93 -11.07 -1.35
C MET A 97 -6.67 -11.90 -1.43
N ASP A 98 -6.19 -12.11 -2.65
CA ASP A 98 -4.90 -12.76 -2.90
C ASP A 98 -4.02 -11.82 -3.72
N TRP A 99 -2.89 -11.43 -3.13
CA TRP A 99 -1.90 -10.57 -3.74
C TRP A 99 -0.63 -11.37 -3.95
N THR A 100 -0.21 -11.48 -5.21
CA THR A 100 1.07 -12.08 -5.58
C THR A 100 1.86 -11.04 -6.36
N ASN A 101 3.11 -10.81 -5.97
CA ASN A 101 4.00 -10.01 -6.81
C ASN A 101 4.31 -10.85 -8.05
N GLY A 102 3.83 -10.40 -9.21
CA GLY A 102 3.96 -11.11 -10.48
C GLY A 102 5.37 -11.67 -10.63
N ALA A 103 5.46 -12.99 -10.80
CA ALA A 103 6.72 -13.65 -11.07
C ALA A 103 7.40 -12.92 -12.22
N HIS A 104 8.62 -12.45 -12.01
CA HIS A 104 9.49 -12.15 -13.14
C HIS A 104 9.59 -13.46 -13.93
N ALA A 105 8.88 -13.55 -15.05
CA ALA A 105 9.15 -14.56 -16.05
C ALA A 105 10.64 -14.47 -16.38
N LEU A 106 11.34 -15.59 -16.17
CA LEU A 106 12.73 -15.80 -16.57
C LEU A 106 12.88 -15.68 -18.09
#